data_AF-Q8GAC0-F1
#
_entry.id   AF-Q8GAC0-F1
#
_cell.length_a   1.000
_cell.length_b   1.000
_cell.length_c   1.000
_cell.angle_alpha   90.00
_cell.angle_beta   90.00
_cell.angle_gamma   90.00
#
_symmetry.space_group_name_H-M   'P 1'
#
loop_
_entity.id
_entity.type
_entity.pdbx_description
1 polymer ?
#
loop_
_entity_poly.entity_id
_entity_poly.type
_entity_poly.pdbx_seq_one_letter_code
_entity_poly.pdbx_strand_id
1 'polypeptide(L)'
;MLALGVGEKQIYVDHGLTGTNRVRPGLREAMAACRAGDTLVVTKLDRLARSLSDARDIADELTAKGVALSLGGSTHDPTDPVGRLLFNVLGMVAEFEADLIRMRTREGMAVARAKGRLKGKQPKLSNTQRKHLLKLHDAGEHTQAELAELFGVSRTTVYRELQRRST
;
A
#
# COMPACT_ATOMS: atom_id res chain seq x y z
N MET A 1 -6.14 -22.57 0.04
CA MET A 1 -7.60 -22.45 -0.01
C MET A 1 -8.26 -23.79 -0.34
N LEU A 2 -7.99 -24.40 -1.50
CA LEU A 2 -8.55 -25.73 -1.83
C LEU A 2 -8.13 -26.83 -0.84
N ALA A 3 -6.86 -26.85 -0.44
CA ALA A 3 -6.36 -27.75 0.61
C ALA A 3 -6.95 -27.49 2.01
N LEU A 4 -7.64 -26.36 2.21
CA LEU A 4 -8.31 -26.00 3.47
C LEU A 4 -9.83 -26.22 3.37
N GLY A 5 -10.32 -26.91 2.34
CA GLY A 5 -11.75 -27.25 2.17
C GLY A 5 -12.62 -26.13 1.59
N VAL A 6 -12.05 -25.03 1.12
CA VAL A 6 -12.82 -23.93 0.49
C VAL A 6 -13.11 -24.27 -0.97
N GLY A 7 -14.39 -24.26 -1.36
CA GLY A 7 -14.80 -24.51 -2.75
C GLY A 7 -14.30 -23.44 -3.71
N GLU A 8 -13.93 -23.80 -4.95
CA GLU A 8 -13.31 -22.88 -5.92
C GLU A 8 -14.10 -21.58 -6.16
N LYS A 9 -15.44 -21.67 -6.17
CA LYS A 9 -16.33 -20.52 -6.37
C LYS A 9 -16.41 -19.56 -5.19
N GLN A 10 -15.86 -19.94 -4.04
CA GLN A 10 -15.85 -19.17 -2.78
C GLN A 10 -14.45 -18.63 -2.45
N ILE A 11 -13.53 -18.66 -3.43
CA ILE A 11 -12.18 -18.12 -3.27
C ILE A 11 -12.16 -16.69 -3.83
N TYR A 12 -11.94 -15.73 -2.94
CA TYR A 12 -11.80 -14.32 -3.28
C TYR A 12 -10.32 -13.93 -3.19
N VAL A 13 -9.80 -13.27 -4.23
CA VAL A 13 -8.37 -12.92 -4.32
C VAL A 13 -8.20 -11.45 -4.64
N ASP A 14 -7.44 -10.75 -3.80
CA ASP A 14 -6.97 -9.39 -4.05
C ASP A 14 -5.67 -9.45 -4.89
N HIS A 15 -5.79 -9.42 -6.22
CA HIS A 15 -4.62 -9.41 -7.12
C HIS A 15 -3.94 -8.03 -7.18
N GLY A 16 -2.61 -8.01 -7.11
CA GLY A 16 -1.80 -6.81 -7.43
C GLY A 16 -1.79 -5.70 -6.38
N LEU A 17 -2.36 -5.91 -5.19
CA LEU A 17 -2.45 -4.90 -4.15
C LEU A 17 -1.22 -4.96 -3.23
N THR A 18 -0.25 -4.08 -3.52
CA THR A 18 0.88 -3.81 -2.61
C THR A 18 0.37 -3.32 -1.25
N GLY A 19 1.11 -3.59 -0.17
CA GLY A 19 0.72 -3.35 1.24
C GLY A 19 0.32 -1.91 1.62
N THR A 20 0.32 -0.97 0.66
CA THR A 20 -0.09 0.43 0.80
C THR A 20 -1.54 0.71 0.38
N ASN A 21 -2.17 -0.09 -0.50
CA ASN A 21 -3.51 0.22 -1.01
C ASN A 21 -4.66 -0.32 -0.12
N ARG A 22 -5.39 0.55 0.61
CA ARG A 22 -6.43 0.15 1.58
C ARG A 22 -7.67 -0.51 0.95
N VAL A 23 -7.86 -0.38 -0.35
CA VAL A 23 -9.03 -0.92 -1.03
C VAL A 23 -8.84 -2.42 -1.28
N ARG A 24 -9.60 -3.24 -0.54
CA ARG A 24 -9.59 -4.71 -0.63
C ARG A 24 -10.95 -5.24 -1.09
N PRO A 25 -11.24 -5.18 -2.39
CA PRO A 25 -12.52 -5.63 -2.91
C PRO A 25 -12.74 -7.12 -2.66
N GLY A 26 -11.71 -7.97 -2.78
CA GLY A 26 -11.84 -9.41 -2.58
C GLY A 26 -12.16 -9.77 -1.13
N LEU A 27 -11.51 -9.15 -0.15
CA LEU A 27 -11.85 -9.35 1.27
C LEU A 27 -13.28 -8.90 1.58
N ARG A 28 -13.70 -7.75 1.03
CA ARG A 28 -15.05 -7.22 1.26
C ARG A 28 -16.12 -8.12 0.66
N GLU A 29 -15.89 -8.64 -0.55
CA GLU A 29 -16.78 -9.60 -1.20
C GLU A 29 -16.87 -10.90 -0.41
N ALA A 30 -15.75 -11.41 0.11
CA ALA A 30 -15.75 -12.60 0.97
C ALA A 30 -16.58 -12.36 2.25
N MET A 31 -16.37 -11.24 2.94
CA MET A 31 -17.11 -10.89 4.15
C MET A 31 -18.61 -10.63 3.91
N ALA A 32 -18.97 -10.18 2.70
CA ALA A 32 -20.36 -10.01 2.28
C ALA A 32 -21.03 -11.32 1.89
N ALA A 33 -20.27 -12.30 1.39
CA ALA A 33 -20.77 -13.62 1.04
C ALA A 33 -21.02 -14.50 2.28
N CYS A 34 -20.29 -14.28 3.37
CA CYS A 34 -20.45 -15.04 4.62
C CYS A 34 -21.82 -14.80 5.29
N ARG A 35 -22.41 -15.89 5.79
CA ARG A 35 -23.65 -15.95 6.56
C ARG A 35 -23.40 -16.54 7.94
N ALA A 36 -24.35 -16.37 8.85
CA ALA A 36 -24.26 -16.97 10.19
C ALA A 36 -24.04 -18.49 10.09
N GLY A 37 -23.06 -19.00 10.83
CA GLY A 37 -22.62 -20.40 10.79
C GLY A 37 -21.51 -20.71 9.78
N ASP A 38 -21.18 -19.77 8.88
CA ASP A 38 -20.05 -19.94 7.96
C ASP A 38 -18.71 -19.73 8.69
N THR A 39 -17.63 -20.18 8.04
CA THR A 39 -16.25 -19.90 8.47
C THR A 39 -15.50 -19.16 7.37
N LEU A 40 -15.02 -17.95 7.67
CA LEU A 40 -14.10 -17.23 6.80
C LEU A 40 -12.70 -17.81 6.97
N VAL A 41 -12.15 -18.40 5.90
CA VAL A 41 -10.80 -18.98 5.92
C VAL A 41 -9.80 -18.04 5.28
N VAL A 42 -8.71 -17.73 5.99
CA VAL A 42 -7.60 -16.91 5.52
C VAL A 42 -6.29 -17.65 5.76
N THR A 43 -5.35 -17.57 4.82
CA THR A 43 -4.09 -18.33 4.91
C THR A 43 -3.13 -17.79 5.96
N LYS A 44 -3.11 -16.47 6.19
CA LYS A 44 -2.21 -15.77 7.12
C LYS A 44 -2.84 -14.47 7.61
N LEU A 45 -2.39 -13.98 8.78
CA LEU A 45 -2.91 -12.75 9.38
C LEU A 45 -2.64 -11.51 8.51
N ASP A 46 -1.48 -11.42 7.83
CA ASP A 46 -1.16 -10.33 6.89
C ASP A 46 -2.06 -10.31 5.65
N ARG A 47 -2.77 -11.40 5.39
CA ARG A 47 -3.80 -11.51 4.33
C ARG A 47 -5.18 -11.16 4.85
N LEU A 48 -5.41 -11.15 6.16
CA LEU A 48 -6.65 -10.69 6.78
C LEU A 48 -6.61 -9.17 6.98
N ALA A 49 -5.58 -8.65 7.63
CA ALA A 49 -5.54 -7.27 8.10
C ALA A 49 -4.16 -6.61 7.95
N ARG A 50 -4.15 -5.27 7.95
CA ARG A 50 -2.92 -4.46 7.82
C ARG A 50 -2.42 -3.82 9.12
N SER A 51 -3.25 -3.82 10.15
CA SER A 51 -2.91 -3.41 11.50
C SER A 51 -3.68 -4.28 12.49
N LEU A 52 -3.26 -4.25 13.75
CA LEU A 52 -4.01 -4.90 14.83
C LEU A 52 -5.42 -4.33 14.97
N SER A 53 -5.59 -3.02 14.78
CA SER A 53 -6.91 -2.38 14.80
C SER A 53 -7.83 -2.90 13.69
N ASP A 54 -7.31 -2.98 12.46
CA ASP A 54 -8.04 -3.50 11.29
C ASP A 54 -8.41 -4.98 11.49
N ALA A 55 -7.49 -5.76 12.08
CA ALA A 55 -7.74 -7.16 12.43
C ALA A 55 -8.88 -7.31 13.44
N ARG A 56 -8.88 -6.45 14.46
CA ARG A 56 -9.93 -6.42 15.49
C ARG A 56 -11.28 -6.02 14.91
N ASP A 57 -11.32 -4.96 14.10
CA ASP A 57 -12.56 -4.50 13.47
C ASP A 57 -13.18 -5.59 12.60
N ILE A 58 -12.37 -6.31 11.82
CA ILE A 58 -12.83 -7.44 11.01
C ILE A 58 -13.33 -8.60 11.89
N ALA A 59 -12.61 -8.93 12.96
CA ALA A 59 -13.02 -9.99 13.88
C ALA A 59 -14.35 -9.65 14.58
N ASP A 60 -14.54 -8.40 15.02
CA ASP A 60 -15.77 -7.93 15.64
C ASP A 60 -16.95 -7.98 14.63
N GLU A 61 -16.73 -7.59 13.36
CA GLU A 61 -17.75 -7.71 12.31
C GLU A 61 -18.17 -9.17 12.05
N LEU A 62 -17.20 -10.09 11.96
CA LEU A 62 -17.48 -11.52 11.76
C LEU A 62 -18.22 -12.11 12.95
N THR A 63 -17.82 -11.74 14.17
CA THR A 63 -18.51 -12.16 15.41
C THR A 63 -19.95 -11.68 15.42
N ALA A 64 -20.20 -10.42 15.07
CA ALA A 64 -21.55 -9.86 15.00
C ALA A 64 -22.43 -10.57 13.95
N LYS A 65 -21.82 -11.08 12.87
CA LYS A 65 -22.49 -11.89 11.84
C LYS A 65 -22.64 -13.37 12.22
N GLY A 66 -22.05 -13.83 13.33
CA GLY A 66 -22.02 -15.24 13.70
C GLY A 66 -21.16 -16.10 12.78
N VAL A 67 -20.10 -15.51 12.22
CA VAL A 67 -19.13 -16.14 11.30
C VAL A 67 -17.85 -16.45 12.06
N ALA A 68 -17.35 -17.69 11.96
CA ALA A 68 -16.07 -18.08 12.53
C ALA A 68 -14.90 -17.64 11.63
N LEU A 69 -13.71 -17.46 12.20
CA LEU A 69 -12.51 -17.08 11.45
C LEU A 69 -11.48 -18.20 11.52
N SER A 70 -11.03 -18.74 10.39
CA SER A 70 -9.92 -19.70 10.34
C SER A 70 -8.66 -19.04 9.79
N LEU A 71 -7.57 -19.08 10.56
CA LEU A 71 -6.26 -18.56 10.17
C LEU A 71 -5.30 -19.73 9.91
N GLY A 72 -4.81 -19.88 8.69
CA GLY A 72 -3.81 -20.89 8.34
C GLY A 72 -4.25 -22.35 8.54
N GLY A 73 -5.54 -22.61 8.75
CA GLY A 73 -6.09 -23.92 9.07
C GLY A 73 -6.43 -24.13 10.55
N SER A 74 -6.07 -23.22 11.45
CA SER A 74 -6.63 -23.20 12.81
C SER A 74 -7.89 -22.35 12.84
N THR A 75 -9.02 -22.98 13.16
CA THR A 75 -10.30 -22.30 13.37
C THR A 75 -10.27 -21.56 14.69
N HIS A 76 -10.31 -20.24 14.63
CA HIS A 76 -10.57 -19.39 15.78
C HIS A 76 -12.08 -19.24 15.93
N ASP A 77 -12.57 -19.67 17.08
CA ASP A 77 -13.86 -19.22 17.56
C ASP A 77 -13.67 -17.86 18.24
N PRO A 78 -14.21 -16.75 17.68
CA PRO A 78 -14.08 -15.45 18.31
C PRO A 78 -14.88 -15.34 19.62
N THR A 79 -15.72 -16.33 19.95
CA THR A 79 -16.41 -16.40 21.24
C THR A 79 -15.51 -16.97 22.35
N ASP A 80 -14.47 -17.74 22.01
CA ASP A 80 -13.51 -18.33 22.94
C ASP A 80 -12.53 -17.26 23.50
N PRO A 81 -12.47 -17.06 24.83
CA PRO A 81 -11.52 -16.15 25.46
C PRO A 81 -10.04 -16.44 25.12
N VAL A 82 -9.67 -17.72 24.95
CA VAL A 82 -8.31 -18.13 24.60
C VAL A 82 -8.01 -17.79 23.14
N GLY A 83 -8.95 -18.07 22.23
CA GLY A 83 -8.91 -17.66 20.83
C GLY A 83 -8.73 -16.15 20.66
N ARG A 84 -9.47 -15.33 21.44
CA ARG A 84 -9.31 -13.87 21.44
C ARG A 84 -7.93 -13.40 21.92
N LEU A 85 -7.39 -14.01 22.98
CA LEU A 85 -6.05 -13.67 23.47
C LEU A 85 -4.97 -13.99 22.43
N LEU A 86 -5.00 -15.18 21.83
CA LEU A 86 -4.05 -15.57 20.79
C LEU A 86 -4.12 -14.63 19.58
N PHE A 87 -5.34 -14.26 19.16
CA PHE A 87 -5.53 -13.32 18.06
C PHE A 87 -4.88 -11.95 18.35
N ASN A 88 -5.09 -11.41 19.54
CA ASN A 88 -4.49 -10.14 19.96
C ASN A 88 -2.96 -10.22 19.99
N VAL A 89 -2.39 -11.30 20.56
CA VAL A 89 -0.94 -11.50 20.60
C VAL A 89 -0.34 -11.60 19.20
N LEU A 90 -0.96 -12.37 18.29
CA LEU A 90 -0.50 -12.51 16.91
C LEU A 90 -0.55 -11.16 16.17
N GLY A 91 -1.59 -10.36 16.38
CA GLY A 91 -1.67 -9.02 15.79
C GLY A 91 -0.62 -8.06 16.36
N MET A 92 -0.33 -8.13 17.67
CA MET A 92 0.77 -7.34 18.28
C MET A 92 2.14 -7.73 17.71
N VAL A 93 2.42 -9.03 17.53
CA VAL A 93 3.67 -9.50 16.94
C VAL A 93 3.81 -9.03 15.49
N ALA A 94 2.74 -9.12 14.70
CA ALA A 94 2.75 -8.66 13.31
C ALA A 94 3.01 -7.14 13.20
N GLU A 95 2.43 -6.33 14.09
CA GLU A 95 2.67 -4.89 14.15
C GLU A 95 4.11 -4.57 14.54
N PHE A 96 4.65 -5.27 15.54
CA PHE A 96 6.04 -5.15 15.96
C PHE A 96 7.03 -5.47 14.84
N GLU A 97 6.81 -6.55 14.08
CA GLU A 97 7.65 -6.90 12.92
C GLU A 97 7.61 -5.82 11.83
N ALA A 98 6.43 -5.29 11.52
CA ALA A 98 6.26 -4.21 10.55
C ALA A 98 7.01 -2.95 10.97
N ASP A 99 6.97 -2.61 12.25
CA ASP A 99 7.68 -1.46 12.80
C ASP A 99 9.20 -1.64 12.80
N LEU A 100 9.71 -2.84 13.09
CA LEU A 100 11.13 -3.16 12.96
C LEU A 100 11.63 -3.00 11.51
N ILE A 101 10.84 -3.43 10.52
CA ILE A 101 11.19 -3.24 9.10
C ILE A 101 11.24 -1.75 8.75
N ARG A 102 10.26 -0.96 9.21
CA ARG A 102 10.22 0.50 8.99
C ARG A 102 11.42 1.19 9.65
N MET A 103 11.76 0.81 10.87
CA MET A 103 12.93 1.32 11.61
C MET A 103 14.21 1.09 10.83
N ARG A 104 14.51 -0.17 10.46
CA ARG A 104 15.71 -0.51 9.68
C ARG A 104 15.76 0.19 8.32
N THR A 105 14.61 0.33 7.66
CA THR A 105 14.51 1.07 6.39
C THR A 105 14.88 2.54 6.57
N ARG A 106 14.37 3.18 7.63
CA ARG A 106 14.71 4.58 7.96
C ARG A 106 16.19 4.75 8.26
N GLU A 107 16.78 3.85 9.04
CA GLU A 107 18.22 3.84 9.34
C GLU A 107 19.05 3.68 8.06
N GLY A 108 18.70 2.70 7.22
CA GLY A 108 19.35 2.48 5.93
C GLY A 108 19.25 3.68 5.00
N MET A 109 18.07 4.34 4.94
CA MET A 109 17.88 5.58 4.20
C MET A 109 18.72 6.72 4.77
N ALA A 110 18.84 6.87 6.10
CA ALA A 110 19.66 7.90 6.71
C ALA A 110 21.15 7.72 6.34
N VAL A 111 21.66 6.49 6.41
CA VAL A 111 23.02 6.16 5.97
C VAL A 111 23.22 6.42 4.48
N ALA A 112 22.27 6.01 3.63
CA ALA A 112 22.33 6.25 2.19
C ALA A 112 22.26 7.75 1.84
N ARG A 113 21.50 8.54 2.60
CA ARG A 113 21.43 10.00 2.49
C ARG A 113 22.76 10.65 2.85
N ALA A 114 23.36 10.27 3.98
CA ALA A 114 24.65 10.78 4.42
C ALA A 114 25.78 10.46 3.41
N LYS A 115 25.70 9.30 2.75
CA LYS A 115 26.62 8.89 1.67
C LYS A 115 26.28 9.49 0.29
N GLY A 116 25.27 10.36 0.19
CA GLY A 116 24.86 10.98 -1.08
C GLY A 116 24.27 10.02 -2.13
N ARG A 117 23.90 8.79 -1.73
CA ARG A 117 23.41 7.74 -2.66
C ARG A 117 21.93 7.86 -2.98
N LEU A 118 21.17 8.57 -2.14
CA LEU A 118 19.76 8.85 -2.41
C LEU A 118 19.63 9.99 -3.44
N LYS A 119 19.60 9.62 -4.72
CA LYS A 119 19.20 10.54 -5.78
C LYS A 119 17.68 10.55 -5.85
N GLY A 120 17.06 11.69 -5.55
CA GLY A 120 15.63 11.90 -5.77
C GLY A 120 15.25 11.69 -7.25
N LYS A 121 13.95 11.84 -7.56
CA LYS A 121 13.46 11.73 -8.93
C LYS A 121 14.28 12.64 -9.86
N GLN A 122 14.92 12.04 -10.85
CA GLN A 122 15.74 12.78 -11.80
C GLN A 122 14.86 13.79 -12.57
N PRO A 123 15.38 14.99 -12.88
CA PRO A 123 14.68 15.92 -13.75
C PRO A 123 14.27 15.25 -15.07
N LYS A 124 13.09 15.59 -15.59
CA LYS A 124 12.60 15.06 -16.86
C LYS A 124 13.39 15.56 -18.06
N LEU A 125 14.02 16.73 -17.93
CA LEU A 125 14.82 17.35 -18.97
C LEU A 125 16.30 17.15 -18.64
N SER A 126 17.07 16.77 -19.66
CA SER A 126 18.54 16.81 -19.57
C SER A 126 19.03 18.25 -19.39
N ASN A 127 20.28 18.42 -18.94
CA ASN A 127 20.90 19.74 -18.79
C ASN A 127 20.87 20.54 -20.11
N THR A 128 21.05 19.87 -21.25
CA THR A 128 21.00 20.50 -22.58
C THR A 128 19.59 20.94 -22.94
N GLN A 129 18.59 20.08 -22.73
CA GLN A 129 17.18 20.43 -22.96
C GLN A 129 16.72 21.55 -22.03
N ARG A 130 17.15 21.55 -20.76
CA ARG A 130 16.85 22.64 -19.82
C ARG A 130 17.42 23.97 -20.32
N LYS A 131 18.70 24.01 -20.74
CA LYS A 131 19.31 25.23 -21.29
C LYS A 131 18.58 25.72 -22.54
N HIS A 132 18.16 24.80 -23.41
CA HIS A 132 17.41 25.14 -24.61
C HIS A 132 16.04 25.73 -24.25
N LEU A 133 15.30 25.09 -23.33
CA LEU A 133 14.00 25.59 -22.86
C LEU A 133 14.11 27.00 -22.29
N LEU A 134 15.12 27.27 -21.45
CA LEU A 134 15.32 28.60 -20.86
C LEU A 134 15.64 29.65 -21.93
N LYS A 135 16.47 29.33 -22.93
CA LYS A 135 16.75 30.24 -24.04
C LYS A 135 15.50 30.60 -24.85
N LEU A 136 14.68 29.61 -25.19
CA LEU A 136 13.43 29.83 -25.94
C LEU A 136 12.41 30.63 -25.13
N HIS A 137 12.35 30.39 -23.83
CA HIS A 137 11.52 31.20 -22.93
C HIS A 137 12.01 32.65 -22.88
N ASP A 138 13.32 32.88 -22.80
CA ASP A 138 13.91 34.23 -22.72
C ASP A 138 13.83 35.01 -24.03
N ALA A 139 13.77 34.32 -25.17
CA ALA A 139 13.47 34.94 -26.46
C ALA A 139 12.03 35.50 -26.52
N GLY A 140 11.13 35.05 -25.64
CA GLY A 140 9.74 35.52 -25.59
C GLY A 140 8.85 35.04 -26.73
N GLU A 141 9.38 34.19 -27.61
CA GLU A 141 8.69 33.69 -28.82
C GLU A 141 7.74 32.52 -28.56
N HIS A 142 7.82 31.91 -27.38
CA HIS A 142 7.01 30.75 -27.01
C HIS A 142 6.34 30.91 -25.65
N THR A 143 5.05 30.60 -25.61
CA THR A 143 4.30 30.44 -24.37
C THR A 143 4.77 29.21 -23.60
N GLN A 144 4.50 29.17 -22.29
CA GLN A 144 4.80 28.00 -21.46
C GLN A 144 4.05 26.74 -21.90
N ALA A 145 2.92 26.87 -22.62
CA ALA A 145 2.18 25.74 -23.18
C ALA A 145 2.92 25.16 -24.41
N GLU A 146 3.36 26.02 -25.32
CA GLU A 146 4.14 25.61 -26.50
C GLU A 146 5.48 25.00 -26.11
N LEU A 147 6.15 25.56 -25.09
CA LEU A 147 7.37 24.96 -24.52
C LEU A 147 7.10 23.58 -23.88
N ALA A 148 5.92 23.38 -23.29
CA ALA A 148 5.59 22.08 -22.71
C ALA A 148 5.44 21.02 -23.81
N GLU A 149 4.76 21.38 -24.90
CA GLU A 149 4.57 20.52 -26.07
C GLU A 149 5.88 20.23 -26.79
N LEU A 150 6.68 21.27 -27.10
CA LEU A 150 7.95 21.16 -27.81
C LEU A 150 8.97 20.25 -27.11
N PHE A 151 8.97 20.25 -25.77
CA PHE A 151 9.88 19.44 -24.97
C PHE A 151 9.24 18.13 -24.47
N GLY A 152 7.99 17.82 -24.84
CA GLY A 152 7.30 16.61 -24.42
C GLY A 152 7.10 16.48 -22.90
N VAL A 153 6.93 17.61 -22.21
CA VAL A 153 6.77 17.68 -20.75
C VAL A 153 5.47 18.37 -20.36
N SER A 154 5.06 18.25 -19.09
CA SER A 154 3.89 18.98 -18.60
C SER A 154 4.19 20.47 -18.40
N ARG A 155 3.19 21.34 -18.52
CA ARG A 155 3.30 22.77 -18.15
C ARG A 155 3.86 22.98 -16.74
N THR A 156 3.51 22.11 -15.79
CA THR A 156 4.06 22.11 -14.43
C THR A 156 5.57 21.88 -14.40
N THR A 157 6.10 21.08 -15.33
CA THR A 157 7.54 20.83 -15.44
C THR A 157 8.26 22.07 -15.96
N VAL A 158 7.69 22.77 -16.95
CA VAL A 158 8.21 24.05 -17.46
C VAL A 158 8.25 25.09 -16.35
N TYR A 159 7.12 25.29 -15.65
CA TYR A 159 7.01 26.23 -14.53
C TYR A 159 8.05 25.95 -13.43
N ARG A 160 8.25 24.69 -13.05
CA ARG A 160 9.23 24.30 -12.04
C ARG A 160 10.67 24.59 -12.48
N GLU A 161 11.01 24.41 -13.75
CA GLU A 161 12.35 24.76 -14.25
C GLU A 161 12.60 26.27 -14.26
N LEU A 162 11.56 27.07 -14.52
CA LEU A 162 11.62 28.53 -14.42
C LEU A 162 11.79 29.00 -12.97
N GLN A 163 11.07 28.42 -12.01
CA GLN A 163 11.25 28.72 -10.58
C GLN A 163 12.65 28.32 -10.05
N ARG A 164 13.20 27.20 -10.54
CA ARG A 164 14.57 26.77 -10.22
C ARG A 164 15.65 27.70 -10.79
N ARG A 165 15.31 28.63 -11.68
CA ARG A 165 16.22 29.67 -12.16
C ARG A 165 16.25 30.87 -11.22
N SER A 166 15.14 31.16 -10.54
CA SER A 166 15.01 32.33 -9.65
C SER A 166 15.46 32.05 -8.21
N THR A 167 15.94 30.84 -7.92
CA THR A 167 16.57 30.44 -6.64
C THR A 167 18.03 30.10 -6.91
#